data_AF-A0A699SE53-F1
#
_entry.id   AF-A0A699SE53-F1
#
_cell.length_a   1.000
_cell.length_b   1.000
_cell.length_c   1.000
_cell.angle_alpha   90.00
_cell.angle_beta   90.00
_cell.angle_gamma   90.00
#
_symmetry.space_group_name_H-M   'P 1'
#
loop_
_entity.id
_entity.type
_entity.pdbx_description
1 polymer ?
#
loop_
_entity_poly.entity_id
_entity_poly.type
_entity_poly.pdbx_seq_one_letter_code
_entity_poly.pdbx_strand_id
1 'polypeptide(L)'
;PLRVRALVITMGLNLPKKILEAQTEALKLENLSAEDVGEHQKPSGLLVQPEIPECKWKKITMDFITKLPKTINGYDTIWVIVDRLTKSAHFLPMRENDPMEKLMKLYMKEVVTRHGVRVSIISDRDSRFTSLFWRALHKALGTRLDMSTAYHPETDGQSERTIKTLEDMLRACVIDFGKS
;
A
#
# COMPACT_ATOMS: atom_id res chain seq x y z
N PRO A 1 34.69 -7.41 -3.76
CA PRO A 1 34.09 -6.15 -4.25
C PRO A 1 32.58 -6.12 -3.96
N LEU A 2 32.24 -5.71 -2.74
CA LEU A 2 30.90 -5.69 -2.16
C LEU A 2 30.59 -4.25 -1.75
N ARG A 3 30.04 -3.44 -2.67
CA ARG A 3 29.58 -2.08 -2.36
C ARG A 3 28.30 -1.76 -3.11
N VAL A 4 27.19 -2.30 -2.61
CA VAL A 4 25.91 -1.58 -2.55
C VAL A 4 25.23 -2.03 -1.26
N ARG A 5 25.62 -1.42 -0.13
CA ARG A 5 24.87 -1.55 1.12
C ARG A 5 23.53 -0.87 0.89
N ALA A 6 22.45 -1.64 1.04
CA ALA A 6 21.10 -1.13 1.09
C ALA A 6 21.04 0.07 2.04
N LEU A 7 20.45 1.16 1.56
CA LEU A 7 20.06 2.29 2.40
C LEU A 7 18.89 1.81 3.26
N VAL A 8 19.20 1.05 4.32
CA VAL A 8 18.31 0.84 5.44
C VAL A 8 18.24 2.19 6.14
N ILE A 9 17.19 2.95 5.83
CA ILE A 9 16.87 4.18 6.56
C ILE A 9 16.42 3.73 7.94
N THR A 10 17.37 3.61 8.85
CA THR A 10 17.13 3.42 10.29
C THR A 10 16.54 4.71 10.84
N MET A 11 15.25 4.96 10.59
CA MET A 11 14.49 5.91 11.40
C MET A 11 14.42 5.29 12.80
N GLY A 12 15.02 5.99 13.76
CA GLY A 12 15.36 5.48 15.08
C GLY A 12 14.22 4.77 15.78
N LEU A 13 14.61 3.73 16.53
CA LEU A 13 13.81 2.83 17.38
C LEU A 13 12.98 3.53 18.48
N ASN A 14 12.74 4.84 18.38
CA ASN A 14 12.05 5.65 19.37
C ASN A 14 10.69 6.19 18.88
N LEU A 15 10.34 6.01 17.61
CA LEU A 15 9.03 6.42 17.10
C LEU A 15 7.85 5.61 17.70
N PRO A 16 7.94 4.28 17.87
CA PRO A 16 6.86 3.52 18.51
C PRO A 16 6.64 3.92 19.97
N LYS A 17 7.72 4.26 20.68
CA LYS A 17 7.67 4.69 22.09
C LYS A 17 7.00 6.05 22.25
N LYS A 18 7.33 7.00 21.35
CA LYS A 18 6.70 8.33 21.31
C LYS A 18 5.22 8.27 20.95
N ILE A 19 4.82 7.35 20.07
CA ILE A 19 3.42 7.14 19.71
C ILE A 19 2.63 6.60 20.92
N LEU A 20 3.21 5.64 21.66
CA LEU A 20 2.57 5.08 22.85
C LEU A 20 2.41 6.11 23.98
N GLU A 21 3.42 6.97 24.20
CA GLU A 21 3.33 8.08 25.16
C GLU A 21 2.25 9.09 24.77
N ALA A 22 2.21 9.50 23.50
CA ALA A 22 1.20 10.43 22.99
C ALA A 22 -0.24 9.85 23.08
N GLN A 23 -0.40 8.55 22.84
CA GLN A 23 -1.70 7.86 23.01
C GLN A 23 -2.12 7.77 24.49
N THR A 24 -1.17 7.55 25.40
CA THR A 24 -1.44 7.48 26.84
C THR A 24 -1.83 8.85 27.41
N GLU A 25 -1.24 9.92 26.89
CA GLU A 25 -1.56 11.30 27.29
C GLU A 25 -2.92 11.77 26.76
N ALA A 26 -3.28 11.39 25.53
CA ALA A 26 -4.59 11.66 24.95
C ALA A 26 -5.75 10.96 25.70
N LEU A 27 -5.47 9.87 26.42
CA LEU A 27 -6.46 9.11 27.19
C LEU A 27 -6.62 9.60 28.64
N LYS A 28 -5.91 10.66 29.07
CA LYS A 28 -6.06 11.21 30.43
C LYS A 28 -7.47 11.79 30.62
N LEU A 29 -8.06 11.49 31.78
CA LEU A 29 -9.44 11.79 32.18
C LEU A 29 -9.81 13.30 32.09
N GLU A 30 -8.80 14.17 32.08
CA GLU A 30 -8.92 15.63 32.02
C GLU A 30 -9.27 16.19 30.63
N ASN A 31 -9.10 15.41 29.55
CA ASN A 31 -9.48 15.82 28.18
C ASN A 31 -10.92 15.43 27.81
N LEU A 32 -11.67 14.78 28.71
CA LEU A 32 -13.04 14.28 28.46
C LEU A 32 -14.15 15.27 28.82
N SER A 33 -13.84 16.52 29.20
CA SER A 33 -14.83 17.49 29.71
C SER A 33 -15.05 18.73 28.85
N ALA A 34 -14.78 18.69 27.54
CA ALA A 34 -15.14 19.79 26.65
C ALA A 34 -15.64 19.26 25.31
N GLU A 35 -16.96 19.13 25.18
CA GLU A 35 -17.79 19.90 24.23
C GLU A 35 -19.21 19.33 24.20
N ASP A 36 -20.16 20.25 24.43
CA ASP A 36 -21.61 20.06 24.47
C ASP A 36 -22.24 20.72 23.22
N VAL A 37 -23.32 20.09 22.75
CA VAL A 37 -24.33 20.45 21.73
C VAL A 37 -23.92 20.68 20.26
N GLY A 38 -24.37 19.74 19.41
CA GLY A 38 -24.59 19.94 17.97
C GLY A 38 -25.33 18.74 17.35
N GLU A 39 -26.65 18.86 17.22
CA GLU A 39 -27.58 17.82 16.78
C GLU A 39 -27.37 17.29 15.33
N HIS A 40 -27.65 15.99 15.15
CA HIS A 40 -27.84 15.22 13.90
C HIS A 40 -26.62 14.73 13.09
N GLN A 41 -25.94 13.70 13.58
CA GLN A 41 -25.52 12.57 12.73
C GLN A 41 -25.76 11.23 13.48
N LYS A 42 -26.25 10.22 12.76
CA LYS A 42 -26.44 8.84 13.27
C LYS A 42 -25.18 8.38 14.02
N PRO A 43 -25.29 7.56 15.09
CA PRO A 43 -24.11 6.97 15.70
C PRO A 43 -23.34 6.23 14.62
N SER A 44 -22.16 6.75 14.26
CA SER A 44 -21.23 6.08 13.39
C SER A 44 -21.06 4.68 13.94
N GLY A 45 -21.45 3.68 13.16
CA GLY A 45 -21.29 2.29 13.52
C GLY A 45 -19.85 2.05 13.98
N LEU A 46 -19.70 1.17 14.97
CA LEU A 46 -18.40 0.77 15.51
C LEU A 46 -17.47 0.43 14.32
N LEU A 47 -16.49 1.29 14.04
CA LEU A 47 -15.54 1.06 12.96
C LEU A 47 -14.82 -0.25 13.26
N VAL A 48 -15.19 -1.31 12.55
CA VAL A 48 -14.55 -2.61 12.70
C VAL A 48 -13.14 -2.45 12.17
N GLN A 49 -12.15 -2.48 13.07
CA GLN A 49 -10.76 -2.51 12.65
C GLN A 49 -10.53 -3.83 11.90
N PRO A 50 -9.93 -3.80 10.71
CA PRO A 50 -9.63 -5.03 9.98
C PRO A 50 -8.65 -5.86 10.80
N GLU A 51 -8.88 -7.18 10.84
CA GLU A 51 -8.00 -8.13 11.53
C GLU A 51 -6.53 -7.88 11.13
N ILE A 52 -5.76 -7.41 12.11
CA ILE A 52 -4.32 -7.22 11.97
C ILE A 52 -3.74 -8.54 11.46
N PRO A 53 -3.03 -8.54 10.31
CA PRO A 53 -2.43 -9.77 9.82
C PRO A 53 -1.44 -10.30 10.86
N GLU A 54 -1.55 -11.58 11.23
CA GLU A 54 -0.65 -12.19 12.21
C GLU A 54 0.79 -12.31 11.71
N CYS A 55 1.01 -12.27 10.39
CA CYS A 55 2.33 -12.49 9.79
C CYS A 55 2.58 -11.56 8.60
N LYS A 56 3.83 -11.09 8.51
CA LYS A 56 4.34 -10.24 7.42
C LYS A 56 4.11 -10.90 6.06
N TRP A 57 3.78 -10.09 5.06
CA TRP A 57 3.61 -10.49 3.65
C TRP A 57 2.49 -11.49 3.37
N LYS A 58 1.62 -11.81 4.34
CA LYS A 58 0.45 -12.66 4.13
C LYS A 58 -0.72 -11.91 3.50
N LYS A 59 -0.95 -10.66 3.92
CA LYS A 59 -1.97 -9.77 3.37
C LYS A 59 -1.26 -8.55 2.76
N ILE A 60 -1.44 -8.31 1.47
CA ILE A 60 -0.78 -7.21 0.75
C ILE A 60 -1.80 -6.36 0.00
N THR A 61 -1.39 -5.14 -0.33
CA THR A 61 -2.14 -4.22 -1.20
C THR A 61 -1.29 -3.87 -2.42
N MET A 62 -1.92 -3.77 -3.58
CA MET A 62 -1.25 -3.47 -4.86
C MET A 62 -1.90 -2.28 -5.55
N ASP A 63 -1.07 -1.46 -6.17
CA ASP A 63 -1.52 -0.30 -6.94
C ASP A 63 -0.53 0.05 -8.07
N PHE A 64 -1.01 0.74 -9.11
CA PHE A 64 -0.18 1.23 -10.19
C PHE A 64 -0.16 2.75 -10.24
N ILE A 65 1.04 3.31 -10.15
CA ILE A 65 1.28 4.72 -10.44
C ILE A 65 1.64 4.83 -11.92
N THR A 66 0.67 5.23 -12.73
CA THR A 66 0.80 5.35 -14.20
C THR A 66 1.00 6.79 -14.65
N LYS A 67 1.28 6.97 -15.95
CA LYS A 67 1.45 8.29 -16.59
C LYS A 67 2.56 9.14 -15.98
N LEU A 68 3.63 8.49 -15.50
CA LEU A 68 4.86 9.19 -15.11
C LEU A 68 5.66 9.55 -16.37
N PRO A 69 6.49 10.60 -16.36
CA PRO A 69 7.45 10.87 -17.40
C PRO A 69 8.35 9.67 -17.64
N LYS A 70 8.56 9.41 -18.92
CA LYS A 70 9.37 8.29 -19.36
C LYS A 70 10.82 8.52 -18.93
N THR A 71 11.35 7.56 -18.20
CA THR A 71 12.80 7.44 -18.00
C THR A 71 13.50 7.21 -19.35
N ILE A 72 14.82 7.38 -19.39
CA ILE A 72 15.67 7.08 -20.57
C ILE A 72 15.44 5.63 -21.06
N ASN A 73 15.17 4.71 -20.13
CA ASN A 73 14.91 3.30 -20.43
C ASN A 73 13.44 3.01 -20.78
N GLY A 74 12.60 4.05 -20.87
CA GLY A 74 11.21 4.00 -21.31
C GLY A 74 10.20 3.54 -20.25
N TYR A 75 10.57 3.49 -18.98
CA TYR A 75 9.62 3.23 -17.88
C TYR A 75 8.81 4.48 -17.55
N ASP A 76 7.48 4.32 -17.49
CA ASP A 76 6.48 5.36 -17.22
C ASP A 76 5.46 4.95 -16.13
N THR A 77 5.66 3.77 -15.53
CA THR A 77 4.76 3.22 -14.51
C THR A 77 5.56 2.61 -13.37
N ILE A 78 5.06 2.78 -12.14
CA ILE A 78 5.57 2.08 -10.95
C ILE A 78 4.47 1.18 -10.42
N TRP A 79 4.76 -0.10 -10.26
CA TRP A 79 3.91 -1.03 -9.54
C TRP A 79 4.28 -1.04 -8.06
N VAL A 80 3.34 -0.64 -7.22
CA VAL A 80 3.48 -0.55 -5.77
C VAL A 80 2.87 -1.78 -5.14
N ILE A 81 3.61 -2.45 -4.26
CA ILE A 81 3.14 -3.62 -3.52
C ILE A 81 3.49 -3.44 -2.04
N VAL A 82 2.48 -3.29 -1.19
CA VAL A 82 2.64 -2.96 0.23
C VAL A 82 2.23 -4.12 1.12
N ASP A 83 3.09 -4.49 2.06
CA ASP A 83 2.74 -5.37 3.16
C ASP A 83 1.83 -4.65 4.15
N ARG A 84 0.62 -5.18 4.37
CA ARG A 84 -0.38 -4.51 5.19
C ARG A 84 0.00 -4.47 6.68
N LEU A 85 0.81 -5.42 7.14
CA LEU A 85 1.29 -5.48 8.52
C LEU A 85 2.42 -4.49 8.79
N THR A 86 3.54 -4.64 8.10
CA THR A 86 4.76 -3.85 8.36
C THR A 86 4.81 -2.52 7.64
N LYS A 87 3.90 -2.30 6.67
CA LYS A 87 3.92 -1.17 5.73
C LYS A 87 5.17 -1.11 4.84
N SER A 88 5.96 -2.19 4.79
CA SER A 88 7.08 -2.32 3.84
C SER A 88 6.53 -2.41 2.42
N ALA A 89 7.16 -1.70 1.47
CA ALA A 89 6.70 -1.61 0.09
C ALA A 89 7.77 -2.04 -0.92
N HIS A 90 7.35 -2.67 -2.01
CA HIS A 90 8.12 -2.80 -3.24
C HIS A 90 7.66 -1.75 -4.26
N PHE A 91 8.62 -1.08 -4.89
CA PHE A 91 8.40 -0.16 -6.00
C PHE A 91 9.06 -0.75 -7.24
N LEU A 92 8.25 -1.32 -8.14
CA LEU A 92 8.75 -2.06 -9.28
C LEU A 92 8.52 -1.24 -10.57
N PRO A 93 9.59 -0.76 -11.24
CA PRO A 93 9.43 0.01 -12.46
C PRO A 93 8.95 -0.89 -13.61
N MET A 94 7.98 -0.40 -14.37
CA MET A 94 7.44 -1.07 -15.55
C MET A 94 7.00 -0.07 -16.61
N ARG A 95 6.68 -0.57 -17.80
CA ARG A 95 6.03 0.24 -18.84
C ARG A 95 4.54 -0.02 -18.80
N GLU A 96 3.73 1.00 -19.02
CA GLU A 96 2.26 0.88 -18.99
C GLU A 96 1.78 -0.19 -19.98
N ASN A 97 2.43 -0.26 -21.15
CA ASN A 97 2.14 -1.21 -22.23
C ASN A 97 2.89 -2.55 -22.10
N ASP A 98 3.54 -2.82 -20.97
CA ASP A 98 4.20 -4.12 -20.77
C ASP A 98 3.16 -5.26 -20.83
N PRO A 99 3.45 -6.37 -21.53
CA PRO A 99 2.52 -7.48 -21.61
C PRO A 99 2.32 -8.12 -20.24
N MET A 100 1.14 -8.70 -20.03
CA MET A 100 0.77 -9.37 -18.78
C MET A 100 1.79 -10.44 -18.35
N GLU A 101 2.41 -11.15 -19.31
CA GLU A 101 3.46 -12.13 -19.02
C GLU A 101 4.69 -11.50 -18.32
N LYS A 102 5.08 -10.29 -18.72
CA LYS A 102 6.20 -9.57 -18.09
C LYS A 102 5.83 -9.14 -16.67
N LEU A 103 4.59 -8.68 -16.47
CA LEU A 103 4.05 -8.36 -15.15
C LEU A 103 4.11 -9.59 -14.22
N MET A 104 3.66 -10.76 -14.69
CA MET A 104 3.76 -11.99 -13.90
C MET A 104 5.20 -12.36 -13.55
N LYS A 105 6.11 -12.34 -14.53
CA LYS A 105 7.51 -12.71 -14.30
C LYS A 105 8.12 -11.83 -13.22
N LEU A 106 7.80 -10.53 -13.27
CA LEU A 106 8.21 -9.56 -12.26
C LEU A 106 7.59 -9.87 -10.89
N TYR A 107 6.29 -10.16 -10.83
CA TYR A 107 5.59 -10.54 -9.60
C TYR A 107 6.14 -11.82 -8.95
N MET A 108 6.35 -12.85 -9.76
CA MET A 108 6.91 -14.11 -9.31
C MET A 108 8.31 -13.91 -8.74
N LYS A 109 9.18 -13.23 -9.48
CA LYS A 109 10.57 -13.00 -9.11
C LYS A 109 10.72 -12.12 -7.87
N GLU A 110 10.04 -10.97 -7.84
CA GLU A 110 10.29 -9.96 -6.81
C GLU A 110 9.43 -10.17 -5.58
N VAL A 111 8.27 -10.80 -5.73
CA VAL A 111 7.34 -11.00 -4.63
C VAL A 111 7.33 -12.47 -4.25
N VAL A 112 6.83 -13.39 -5.10
CA VAL A 112 6.61 -14.81 -4.72
C VAL A 112 7.90 -15.50 -4.27
N THR A 113 9.01 -15.34 -4.99
CA THR A 113 10.30 -15.93 -4.62
C THR A 113 10.83 -15.40 -3.28
N ARG A 114 10.58 -14.14 -2.94
CA ARG A 114 11.11 -13.51 -1.72
C ARG A 114 10.26 -13.76 -0.47
N HIS A 115 8.94 -13.76 -0.62
CA HIS A 115 8.01 -13.79 0.52
C HIS A 115 7.01 -14.96 0.48
N GLY A 116 7.10 -15.84 -0.51
CA GLY A 116 6.16 -16.95 -0.70
C GLY A 116 4.82 -16.51 -1.30
N VAL A 117 3.84 -17.41 -1.30
CA VAL A 117 2.47 -17.12 -1.78
C VAL A 117 1.67 -16.38 -0.71
N ARG A 118 0.87 -15.40 -1.14
CA ARG A 118 0.04 -14.57 -0.24
C ARG A 118 -1.29 -15.24 0.05
N VAL A 119 -1.82 -14.90 1.22
CA VAL A 119 -3.18 -15.30 1.63
C VAL A 119 -4.20 -14.39 0.97
N SER A 120 -3.98 -13.08 1.00
CA SER A 120 -4.90 -12.12 0.37
C SER A 120 -4.19 -10.93 -0.26
N ILE A 121 -4.77 -10.45 -1.35
CA ILE A 121 -4.34 -9.24 -2.07
C ILE A 121 -5.55 -8.33 -2.17
N ILE A 122 -5.37 -7.06 -1.80
CA ILE A 122 -6.30 -5.98 -2.15
C ILE A 122 -5.68 -5.21 -3.31
N SER A 123 -6.43 -4.99 -4.39
CA SER A 123 -5.98 -4.14 -5.49
C SER A 123 -7.07 -3.18 -5.91
N ASP A 124 -6.72 -2.11 -6.61
CA ASP A 124 -7.71 -1.29 -7.29
C ASP A 124 -8.37 -2.06 -8.45
N ARG A 125 -9.26 -1.37 -9.19
CA ARG A 125 -9.99 -1.95 -10.32
C ARG A 125 -9.25 -1.81 -11.65
N ASP A 126 -7.93 -1.64 -11.65
CA ASP A 126 -7.15 -1.58 -12.88
C ASP A 126 -7.41 -2.81 -13.76
N SER A 127 -7.49 -2.59 -15.08
CA SER A 127 -7.75 -3.62 -16.08
C SER A 127 -6.78 -4.82 -15.98
N ARG A 128 -5.55 -4.58 -15.53
CA ARG A 128 -4.53 -5.62 -15.33
C ARG A 128 -4.93 -6.57 -14.20
N PHE A 129 -5.41 -6.04 -13.08
CA PHE A 129 -5.85 -6.86 -11.94
C PHE A 129 -7.20 -7.53 -12.16
N THR A 130 -8.07 -6.91 -12.96
CA THR A 130 -9.39 -7.49 -13.30
C THR A 130 -9.33 -8.51 -14.44
N SER A 131 -8.20 -8.62 -15.14
CA SER A 131 -8.01 -9.56 -16.23
C SER A 131 -8.28 -11.02 -15.82
N LEU A 132 -8.88 -11.79 -16.73
CA LEU A 132 -9.18 -13.21 -16.51
C LEU A 132 -7.94 -14.00 -16.11
N PHE A 133 -6.82 -13.66 -16.72
CA PHE A 133 -5.55 -14.33 -16.51
C PHE A 133 -4.97 -14.04 -15.12
N TRP A 134 -4.99 -12.79 -14.65
CA TRP A 134 -4.54 -12.43 -13.30
C TRP A 134 -5.40 -13.12 -12.22
N ARG A 135 -6.72 -13.14 -12.44
CA ARG A 135 -7.65 -13.87 -11.56
C ARG A 135 -7.38 -15.37 -11.54
N ALA A 136 -7.15 -15.98 -12.71
CA ALA A 136 -6.84 -17.39 -12.81
C ALA A 136 -5.52 -17.74 -12.12
N LEU A 137 -4.49 -16.88 -12.26
CA LEU A 137 -3.21 -17.03 -11.57
C LEU A 137 -3.40 -17.08 -10.04
N HIS A 138 -4.06 -16.08 -9.47
CA HIS A 138 -4.24 -16.03 -8.02
C HIS A 138 -5.14 -17.13 -7.49
N LYS A 139 -6.15 -17.54 -8.26
CA LYS A 139 -6.94 -18.73 -7.96
C LYS A 139 -6.08 -20.00 -7.92
N ALA A 140 -5.18 -20.19 -8.88
CA ALA A 140 -4.26 -21.33 -8.93
C ALA A 140 -3.24 -21.32 -7.78
N LEU A 141 -2.82 -20.13 -7.35
CA LEU A 141 -1.95 -19.95 -6.18
C LEU A 141 -2.70 -20.11 -4.84
N GLY A 142 -4.04 -20.21 -4.84
CA GLY A 142 -4.83 -20.21 -3.60
C GLY A 142 -4.84 -18.86 -2.88
N THR A 143 -4.54 -17.77 -3.58
CA THR A 143 -4.58 -16.40 -3.06
C THR A 143 -5.95 -15.79 -3.27
N ARG A 144 -6.54 -15.22 -2.22
CA ARG A 144 -7.77 -14.43 -2.34
C ARG A 144 -7.44 -13.05 -2.94
N LEU A 145 -8.14 -12.67 -3.99
CA LEU A 145 -8.01 -11.35 -4.62
C LEU A 145 -9.29 -10.56 -4.38
N ASP A 146 -9.17 -9.48 -3.62
CA ASP A 146 -10.24 -8.56 -3.25
C ASP A 146 -10.02 -7.23 -3.97
N MET A 147 -11.07 -6.64 -4.55
CA MET A 147 -10.98 -5.35 -5.24
C MET A 147 -11.36 -4.23 -4.28
N SER A 148 -10.58 -3.15 -4.22
CA SER A 148 -10.94 -1.97 -3.45
C SER A 148 -12.24 -1.38 -4.01
N THR A 149 -13.05 -0.86 -3.10
CA THR A 149 -14.21 -0.04 -3.44
C THR A 149 -14.01 1.32 -2.80
N ALA A 150 -14.45 2.38 -3.48
CA ALA A 150 -14.30 3.76 -2.99
C ALA A 150 -14.95 4.01 -1.60
N TYR A 151 -15.68 3.04 -1.06
CA TYR A 151 -16.48 3.14 0.17
C TYR A 151 -16.34 1.91 1.10
N HIS A 152 -15.19 1.23 1.15
CA HIS A 152 -14.90 0.25 2.21
C HIS A 152 -13.67 0.65 3.07
N PRO A 153 -13.79 1.73 3.87
CA PRO A 153 -12.72 2.17 4.76
C PRO A 153 -12.34 1.13 5.82
N GLU A 154 -13.21 0.16 6.10
CA GLU A 154 -13.05 -0.81 7.17
C GLU A 154 -12.01 -1.90 6.87
N THR A 155 -11.63 -2.14 5.62
CA THR A 155 -10.71 -3.27 5.35
C THR A 155 -9.26 -2.87 5.19
N ASP A 156 -8.90 -1.67 4.70
CA ASP A 156 -7.50 -1.22 4.61
C ASP A 156 -7.28 0.29 4.34
N GLY A 157 -8.21 1.16 4.77
CA GLY A 157 -8.16 2.59 4.43
C GLY A 157 -6.87 3.31 4.82
N GLN A 158 -6.11 2.79 5.79
CA GLN A 158 -4.80 3.35 6.13
C GLN A 158 -3.73 3.12 5.06
N SER A 159 -3.58 1.88 4.57
CA SER A 159 -2.54 1.61 3.57
C SER A 159 -2.88 2.31 2.24
N GLU A 160 -4.17 2.36 1.90
CA GLU A 160 -4.69 3.06 0.73
C GLU A 160 -4.40 4.56 0.79
N ARG A 161 -4.64 5.22 1.94
CA ARG A 161 -4.26 6.62 2.15
C ARG A 161 -2.75 6.84 2.05
N THR A 162 -1.93 5.96 2.63
CA THR A 162 -0.47 6.07 2.56
C THR A 162 0.04 5.90 1.13
N ILE A 163 -0.48 4.92 0.38
CA ILE A 163 -0.14 4.70 -1.04
C ILE A 163 -0.53 5.93 -1.85
N LYS A 164 -1.73 6.48 -1.63
CA LYS A 164 -2.21 7.69 -2.32
C LYS A 164 -1.33 8.91 -2.03
N THR A 165 -0.98 9.15 -0.77
CA THR A 165 -0.06 10.24 -0.41
C THR A 165 1.29 10.06 -1.09
N LEU A 166 1.82 8.83 -1.14
CA LEU A 166 3.08 8.55 -1.80
C LEU A 166 3.00 8.72 -3.33
N GLU A 167 1.87 8.33 -3.94
CA GLU A 167 1.57 8.61 -5.34
C GLU A 167 1.57 10.12 -5.63
N ASP A 168 0.87 10.90 -4.81
CA ASP A 168 0.77 12.35 -4.98
C ASP A 168 2.14 13.02 -4.83
N MET A 169 2.96 12.58 -3.86
CA MET A 169 4.34 13.02 -3.71
C MET A 169 5.20 12.71 -4.94
N LEU A 170 5.12 11.48 -5.45
CA LEU A 170 5.87 11.07 -6.65
C LEU A 170 5.46 11.89 -7.88
N ARG A 171 4.15 12.12 -8.06
CA ARG A 171 3.65 12.98 -9.15
C ARG A 171 4.13 14.42 -9.00
N ALA A 172 4.15 14.97 -7.79
CA ALA A 172 4.63 16.32 -7.53
C ALA A 172 6.13 16.48 -7.85
N CYS A 173 6.98 15.59 -7.33
CA CYS A 173 8.42 15.64 -7.61
C CYS A 173 8.71 15.58 -9.11
N VAL A 174 8.00 14.71 -9.81
CA VAL A 174 8.11 14.52 -11.25
C VAL A 174 7.82 15.80 -12.05
N ILE A 175 6.85 16.62 -11.62
CA ILE A 175 6.51 17.89 -12.26
C ILE A 175 7.64 18.92 -12.07
N ASP A 176 8.28 18.93 -10.90
CA ASP A 176 9.35 19.88 -10.58
C ASP A 176 10.65 19.56 -11.33
N PHE A 177 10.99 18.28 -11.50
CA PHE A 177 12.19 17.86 -12.25
C PHE A 177 11.99 17.82 -13.78
N GLY A 178 10.76 17.86 -14.26
CA GLY A 178 10.44 17.91 -15.71
C GLY A 178 10.53 19.30 -16.33
N LYS A 179 10.89 20.33 -15.56
CA LYS A 179 11.06 21.73 -15.99
C LYS A 179 12.51 22.17 -16.15
N SER A 180 13.48 21.25 -16.10
CA SER A 180 14.91 21.52 -16.36
C SER A 180 15.35 20.98 -17.71
#